data_AF-A0A7S3H8N8-F1
#
_entry.id   AF-A0A7S3H8N8-F1
#
_cell.length_a   1.000
_cell.length_b   1.000
_cell.length_c   1.000
_cell.angle_alpha   90.00
_cell.angle_beta   90.00
_cell.angle_gamma   90.00
#
_symmetry.space_group_name_H-M   'P 1'
#
loop_
_entity.id
_entity.type
_entity.pdbx_description
1 polymer ?
#
loop_
_entity_poly.entity_id
_entity_poly.type
_entity_poly.pdbx_seq_one_letter_code
_entity_poly.pdbx_strand_id
1 'polypeptide(L)'
;HMVGGTNDSVNGLRSLERFDPRVGKWEMLSSMIVPRSFVTACNSVHGGFYVMGGMHQGVFRAGMEFYDYRTNKWRFVIGGEEVHSEEVNKVSAYMVHRM
;
A
#
# COMPACT_ATOMS: atom_id res chain seq x y z
N HIS A 1 -5.01 -6.24 5.46
CA HIS A 1 -4.88 -5.87 4.03
C HIS A 1 -3.44 -6.11 3.63
N MET A 2 -3.21 -6.68 2.45
CA MET A 2 -1.88 -6.88 1.87
C MET A 2 -1.73 -5.99 0.65
N VAL A 3 -0.68 -5.18 0.62
CA VAL A 3 -0.45 -4.18 -0.42
C VAL A 3 0.82 -4.53 -1.18
N GLY A 4 0.73 -4.65 -2.51
CA GLY A 4 1.88 -4.93 -3.36
C GLY A 4 2.37 -6.39 -3.25
N GLY A 5 3.67 -6.58 -3.46
CA GLY A 5 4.34 -7.88 -3.53
C GLY A 5 5.35 -7.92 -4.67
N THR A 6 6.10 -9.02 -4.77
CA THR A 6 7.01 -9.30 -5.88
C THR A 6 6.55 -10.54 -6.62
N ASN A 7 6.63 -10.55 -7.95
CA ASN A 7 6.54 -11.79 -8.71
C ASN A 7 7.90 -12.53 -8.74
N ASP A 8 7.95 -13.69 -9.41
CA ASP A 8 9.15 -14.53 -9.55
C ASP A 8 10.34 -13.80 -10.21
N SER A 9 10.07 -12.72 -10.95
CA SER A 9 11.08 -11.84 -11.55
C SER A 9 11.44 -10.63 -10.67
N VAL A 10 11.02 -10.62 -9.40
CA VAL A 10 11.23 -9.54 -8.43
C VAL A 10 10.58 -8.21 -8.85
N ASN A 11 9.63 -8.25 -9.80
CA ASN A 11 8.90 -7.07 -10.22
C ASN A 11 7.82 -6.74 -9.21
N GLY A 12 7.79 -5.47 -8.78
CA GLY A 12 6.76 -4.95 -7.91
C GLY A 12 5.38 -5.08 -8.53
N LEU A 13 4.41 -5.54 -7.73
CA LEU A 13 3.01 -5.68 -8.12
C LEU A 13 2.21 -4.40 -7.81
N ARG A 14 1.05 -4.27 -8.46
CA ARG A 14 0.04 -3.24 -8.14
C ARG A 14 -1.11 -3.75 -7.29
N SER A 15 -1.19 -5.06 -7.08
CA SER A 15 -2.32 -5.71 -6.42
C SER A 15 -2.49 -5.24 -4.98
N LEU A 16 -3.74 -5.09 -4.58
CA LEU A 16 -4.16 -4.91 -3.19
C LEU A 16 -5.13 -6.04 -2.88
N GLU A 17 -4.82 -6.82 -1.87
CA GLU A 17 -5.66 -7.93 -1.43
C GLU A 17 -6.13 -7.72 0.01
N ARG A 18 -7.37 -8.10 0.29
CA ARG A 18 -7.92 -8.10 1.64
C ARG A 18 -8.35 -9.51 2.00
N PHE A 19 -7.88 -9.99 3.14
CA PHE A 19 -8.42 -11.21 3.72
C PHE A 19 -9.71 -10.91 4.47
N ASP A 20 -10.79 -11.61 4.13
CA ASP A 20 -12.00 -11.66 4.92
C ASP A 20 -12.00 -12.94 5.77
N PRO A 21 -11.76 -12.84 7.09
CA PRO A 21 -11.67 -13.99 7.98
C PRO A 21 -13.02 -14.71 8.16
N ARG A 22 -14.15 -14.05 7.87
CA ARG A 22 -15.48 -14.65 8.04
C ARG A 22 -15.74 -15.75 7.03
N VAL A 23 -15.22 -15.56 5.82
CA VAL A 23 -15.35 -16.52 4.71
C VAL A 23 -14.04 -17.25 4.42
N GLY A 24 -12.94 -16.86 5.08
CA GLY A 24 -11.61 -17.44 4.88
C GLY A 24 -11.05 -17.20 3.48
N LYS A 25 -11.45 -16.12 2.81
CA LYS A 25 -11.09 -15.83 1.41
C LYS A 25 -10.38 -14.51 1.27
N TRP A 26 -9.52 -14.44 0.26
CA TRP A 26 -8.92 -13.20 -0.20
C TRP A 26 -9.81 -12.53 -1.25
N GLU A 27 -9.93 -11.22 -1.15
CA GLU A 27 -10.67 -10.36 -2.05
C GLU A 27 -9.68 -9.41 -2.73
N MET A 28 -9.76 -9.32 -4.06
CA MET A 28 -9.02 -8.34 -4.84
C MET A 28 -9.68 -6.96 -4.70
N LEU A 29 -8.91 -5.97 -4.28
CA LEU A 29 -9.31 -4.57 -4.24
C LEU A 29 -8.69 -3.81 -5.43
N SER A 30 -9.04 -2.52 -5.56
CA SER A 30 -8.47 -1.69 -6.60
C SER A 30 -6.95 -1.65 -6.52
N SER A 31 -6.31 -1.75 -7.68
CA SER A 31 -4.85 -1.78 -7.79
C SER A 31 -4.23 -0.39 -7.62
N MET A 32 -3.02 -0.35 -7.05
CA MET A 32 -2.19 0.86 -6.98
C MET A 32 -1.99 1.49 -8.36
N ILE A 33 -1.70 2.79 -8.40
CA ILE A 33 -1.45 3.49 -9.66
C ILE A 33 -0.09 3.05 -10.21
N VAL A 34 0.92 2.97 -9.36
CA VAL A 34 2.28 2.57 -9.74
C VAL A 34 2.62 1.19 -9.16
N PRO A 35 3.22 0.26 -9.95
CA PRO A 35 3.71 -1.01 -9.42
C PRO A 35 4.88 -0.78 -8.46
N ARG A 36 4.84 -1.42 -7.28
CA ARG A 36 5.87 -1.25 -6.25
C ARG A 36 6.03 -2.52 -5.41
N SER A 37 7.26 -2.88 -5.10
CA SER A 37 7.66 -3.84 -4.06
C SER A 37 8.44 -3.14 -2.96
N PHE A 38 8.60 -3.78 -1.80
CA PHE A 38 9.35 -3.25 -0.66
C PHE A 38 8.86 -1.85 -0.21
N VAL A 39 7.55 -1.66 -0.21
CA VAL A 39 6.91 -0.40 0.19
C VAL A 39 6.78 -0.30 1.71
N THR A 40 6.71 0.93 2.21
CA THR A 40 6.20 1.21 3.56
C THR A 40 4.73 1.57 3.47
N ALA A 41 3.88 0.93 4.30
CA ALA A 41 2.46 1.25 4.40
C ALA A 41 2.12 1.79 5.79
N CYS A 42 1.25 2.79 5.86
CA CYS A 42 0.79 3.39 7.11
C CYS A 42 -0.71 3.64 7.06
N ASN A 43 -1.45 3.25 8.11
CA ASN A 43 -2.88 3.52 8.17
C ASN A 43 -3.16 5.01 8.38
N SER A 44 -4.22 5.51 7.76
CA SER A 44 -4.72 6.87 7.95
C SER A 44 -5.89 6.87 8.91
N VAL A 45 -5.95 7.89 9.77
CA VAL A 45 -7.11 8.14 10.64
C VAL A 45 -8.34 8.56 9.84
N HIS A 46 -8.17 9.01 8.59
CA HIS A 46 -9.24 9.50 7.72
C HIS A 46 -9.89 8.42 6.83
N GLY A 47 -9.72 7.13 7.15
CA GLY A 47 -10.39 6.05 6.44
C GLY A 47 -9.65 5.59 5.18
N GLY A 48 -8.39 5.18 5.36
CA GLY A 48 -7.57 4.66 4.28
C GLY A 48 -6.19 4.28 4.76
N PHE A 49 -5.24 4.15 3.84
CA PHE A 49 -3.83 3.97 4.16
C PHE A 49 -2.92 4.57 3.09
N TYR A 50 -1.73 4.98 3.50
CA TYR A 50 -0.67 5.49 2.65
C TYR A 50 0.30 4.37 2.28
N VAL A 51 0.85 4.44 1.08
CA VAL A 51 1.95 3.63 0.58
C VAL A 51 3.05 4.56 0.11
N MET A 52 4.26 4.35 0.58
CA MET A 52 5.41 5.21 0.29
C MET A 52 6.59 4.40 -0.22
N GLY A 53 7.30 4.97 -1.19
CA GLY A 53 8.58 4.44 -1.67
C GLY A 53 8.44 3.16 -2.47
N GLY A 54 9.37 2.24 -2.26
CA GLY A 54 9.44 0.95 -2.93
C GLY A 54 10.25 0.96 -4.22
N MET A 55 10.28 -0.20 -4.85
CA MET A 55 11.05 -0.47 -6.06
C MET A 55 10.18 -1.16 -7.12
N HIS A 56 10.55 -1.00 -8.38
CA HIS A 56 9.99 -1.79 -9.46
C HIS A 56 11.05 -1.94 -10.56
N GLN A 57 11.30 -3.17 -11.01
CA GLN A 57 12.32 -3.48 -12.02
C GLN A 57 13.71 -2.92 -11.67
N GLY A 58 14.09 -3.02 -10.39
CA GLY A 58 15.37 -2.51 -9.89
C GLY A 58 15.46 -0.99 -9.77
N VAL A 59 14.39 -0.25 -10.06
CA VAL A 59 14.35 1.23 -9.97
C VAL A 59 13.59 1.65 -8.72
N PHE A 60 14.23 2.46 -7.88
CA PHE A 60 13.58 3.10 -6.73
C PHE A 60 12.51 4.10 -7.18
N ARG A 61 11.35 4.05 -6.54
CA ARG A 61 10.22 4.93 -6.82
C ARG A 61 9.99 5.85 -5.64
N ALA A 62 10.51 7.08 -5.72
CA ALA A 62 10.08 8.15 -4.83
C ALA A 62 8.61 8.51 -5.16
N GLY A 63 7.74 8.47 -4.16
CA GLY A 63 6.32 8.79 -4.34
C GLY A 63 5.45 8.17 -3.25
N MET A 64 4.33 8.81 -3.00
CA MET A 64 3.32 8.38 -2.03
C MET A 64 1.96 8.27 -2.71
N GLU A 65 1.25 7.21 -2.40
CA GLU A 65 -0.12 6.95 -2.85
C GLU A 65 -1.01 6.72 -1.63
N PHE A 66 -2.24 7.22 -1.67
CA PHE A 66 -3.25 6.99 -0.64
C PHE A 66 -4.38 6.15 -1.21
N TYR A 67 -4.77 5.10 -0.48
CA TYR A 67 -5.95 4.31 -0.76
C TYR A 67 -7.08 4.71 0.18
N ASP A 68 -8.24 5.01 -0.39
CA ASP A 68 -9.46 5.35 0.35
C ASP A 68 -10.38 4.12 0.44
N TYR A 69 -10.71 3.68 1.66
CA TYR A 69 -11.57 2.50 1.88
C TYR A 69 -13.01 2.69 1.39
N ARG A 70 -13.53 3.93 1.44
CA ARG A 70 -14.91 4.23 1.07
C ARG A 70 -15.10 4.21 -0.43
N THR A 71 -14.12 4.73 -1.16
CA THR A 71 -14.20 4.83 -2.62
C THR A 71 -13.53 3.65 -3.32
N ASN A 72 -12.75 2.84 -2.60
CA ASN A 72 -11.93 1.76 -3.17
C ASN A 72 -11.07 2.31 -4.32
N LYS A 73 -10.41 3.46 -4.10
CA LYS A 73 -9.60 4.14 -5.11
C LYS A 73 -8.27 4.62 -4.53
N TRP A 74 -7.29 4.69 -5.43
CA TRP A 74 -5.98 5.25 -5.16
C TRP A 74 -5.87 6.66 -5.70
N ARG A 75 -5.11 7.49 -5.01
CA ARG A 75 -4.69 8.82 -5.47
C ARG A 75 -3.22 9.05 -5.17
N PHE A 76 -2.55 9.81 -6.04
CA PHE A 76 -1.23 10.34 -5.72
C PHE A 76 -1.33 11.35 -4.59
N VAL A 77 -0.34 11.33 -3.70
CA VAL A 77 -0.13 12.38 -2.70
C VAL A 77 1.05 13.20 -3.17
N ILE A 78 0.79 14.46 -3.53
CA ILE A 78 1.75 15.38 -4.13
C ILE A 78 2.00 16.50 -3.13
N GLY A 79 3.16 16.54 -2.49
CA GLY A 79 3.51 17.55 -1.47
C GLY A 79 2.65 17.44 -0.20
N GLY A 80 3.29 17.47 0.97
CA GLY A 80 2.61 17.30 2.25
C GLY A 80 1.73 18.50 2.64
N GLU A 81 0.55 18.62 2.05
CA GLU A 81 -0.58 19.31 2.66
C GLU A 81 -1.67 18.30 3.01
N GLU A 82 -1.63 17.81 4.25
CA GLU A 82 -2.62 18.26 5.23
C GLU A 82 -2.06 18.10 6.65
N VAL A 83 -2.35 19.11 7.46
CA VAL A 83 -1.76 19.48 8.74
C VAL A 83 -2.59 18.87 9.87
N HIS A 84 -2.00 18.11 10.79
CA HIS A 84 -2.00 18.41 12.23
C HIS A 84 -1.27 17.31 13.01
N SER A 85 -0.54 17.81 14.01
CA SER A 85 0.30 17.13 14.96
C SER A 85 -0.41 16.03 15.75
N GLU A 86 0.44 15.11 16.21
CA GLU A 86 0.23 14.06 17.21
C GLU A 86 -0.22 12.69 16.68
N GLU A 87 0.54 11.69 17.13
CA GLU A 87 0.33 10.23 16.98
C GLU A 87 0.87 9.56 15.71
N VAL A 88 2.17 9.73 15.46
CA VAL A 88 2.98 8.73 14.74
C VAL A 88 3.21 7.51 15.67
N ASN A 89 2.19 6.70 15.92
CA ASN A 89 2.35 5.46 16.70
C ASN A 89 1.49 4.33 16.15
N LYS A 90 2.03 3.66 15.11
CA LYS A 90 2.03 2.20 14.87
C LYS A 90 2.53 1.93 13.45
N VAL A 91 3.84 1.72 13.32
CA VAL A 91 4.46 1.22 12.09
C VAL A 91 4.18 -0.28 12.03
N SER A 92 3.31 -0.72 11.13
CA SER A 92 3.21 -2.15 10.79
C SER A 92 3.84 -2.35 9.42
N ALA A 93 5.11 -2.78 9.43
CA ALA A 93 5.77 -3.28 8.24
C ALA A 93 5.14 -4.62 7.87
N TYR A 94 4.24 -4.65 6.89
CA TYR A 94 3.79 -5.91 6.30
C TYR A 94 4.78 -6.31 5.21
N MET A 95 5.84 -7.02 5.60
CA MET A 95 6.68 -7.78 4.69
C MET A 95 6.11 -9.19 4.62
N VAL A 96 5.69 -9.65 3.45
CA VAL A 96 5.42 -11.08 3.24
C VAL A 96 6.19 -11.54 2.01
N HIS A 97 7.18 -12.37 2.29
CA HIS A 97 7.79 -13.31 1.36
C HIS A 97 6.77 -14.43 1.11
N ARG A 98 6.52 -14.81 -0.14
CA ARG A 98 5.95 -16.14 -0.44
C ARG A 98 6.93 -16.87 -1.34
N MET A 99 7.52 -17.93 -0.80
CA MET A 99 7.82 -19.16 -1.54
C MET A 99 6.60 -20.06 -1.42
#